data_AF-A0A354PC90-F1
#
_entry.id   AF-A0A354PC90-F1
#
_cell.length_a   1.000
_cell.length_b   1.000
_cell.length_c   1.000
_cell.angle_alpha   90.00
_cell.angle_beta   90.00
_cell.angle_gamma   90.00
#
_symmetry.space_group_name_H-M   'P 1'
#
loop_
_entity.id
_entity.type
_entity.pdbx_description
1 polymer ?
#
loop_
_entity_poly.entity_id
_entity_poly.type
_entity_poly.pdbx_seq_one_letter_code
_entity_poly.pdbx_strand_id
1 'polypeptide(L)'
;MSDSGRHGSSPNSDSGDPPRLPPGTHEALRFAGAGMELGGSAIACAVIGYAIDRYLQNETMIATALGAILGFAGGLFRFIRLALAASRDSNRADK
;
A
#
# COMPACT_ATOMS: atom_id res chain seq x y z
N MET A 1 24.74 29.07 -58.74
CA MET A 1 23.91 28.04 -58.07
C MET A 1 23.96 28.35 -56.59
N SER A 2 22.94 29.03 -56.08
CA SER A 2 22.76 29.32 -54.66
C SER A 2 21.60 28.47 -54.18
N ASP A 3 21.84 27.62 -53.18
CA ASP A 3 20.78 27.20 -52.26
C ASP A 3 21.38 27.10 -50.86
N SER A 4 21.04 28.10 -50.05
CA SER A 4 21.29 28.16 -48.63
C SER A 4 19.95 27.91 -47.96
N GLY A 5 19.81 26.78 -47.29
CA GLY A 5 18.61 26.55 -46.51
C GLY A 5 18.43 25.11 -46.08
N ARG A 6 18.81 24.81 -44.84
CA ARG A 6 17.85 24.39 -43.79
C ARG A 6 18.60 24.06 -42.51
N HIS A 7 18.60 25.04 -41.62
CA HIS A 7 18.52 24.79 -40.19
C HIS A 7 17.27 23.93 -39.93
N GLY A 8 17.47 22.65 -39.67
CA GLY A 8 16.47 21.78 -39.07
C GLY A 8 16.80 21.62 -37.59
N SER A 9 16.45 22.62 -36.78
CA SER A 9 16.34 22.49 -35.34
C SER A 9 15.19 21.53 -35.06
N SER A 10 15.51 20.26 -34.78
CA SER A 10 14.54 19.30 -34.29
C SER A 10 13.98 19.81 -32.95
N PRO A 11 12.66 19.99 -32.82
CA PRO A 11 12.05 20.40 -31.58
C PRO A 11 12.18 19.26 -30.56
N ASN A 12 12.60 19.63 -29.35
CA ASN A 12 12.52 18.79 -28.15
C ASN A 12 11.07 18.33 -28.00
N SER A 13 10.77 17.10 -28.38
CA SER A 13 9.54 16.42 -27.97
C SER A 13 9.75 16.00 -26.51
N ASP A 14 9.45 16.92 -25.61
CA ASP A 14 9.19 16.63 -24.19
C ASP A 14 7.88 15.81 -24.14
N SER A 15 7.98 14.54 -24.52
CA SER A 15 6.93 13.56 -24.29
C SER A 15 6.81 13.40 -22.79
N GLY A 16 5.71 13.87 -22.22
CA GLY A 16 5.33 13.70 -20.82
C GLY A 16 5.16 12.22 -20.46
N ASP A 17 6.26 11.48 -20.47
CA ASP A 17 6.38 10.16 -19.89
C ASP A 17 6.06 10.33 -18.40
N PRO A 18 5.01 9.66 -17.88
CA PRO A 18 4.75 9.70 -16.45
C PRO A 18 6.02 9.22 -15.72
N PRO A 19 6.30 9.75 -14.51
CA PRO A 19 7.51 9.41 -13.78
C PRO A 19 7.69 7.88 -13.74
N ARG A 20 8.70 7.38 -14.48
CA ARG A 20 9.04 5.96 -14.48
C ARG A 20 9.68 5.64 -13.14
N LEU A 21 8.86 5.21 -12.18
CA LEU A 21 9.35 4.75 -10.89
C LEU A 21 10.29 3.56 -11.11
N PRO A 22 11.39 3.45 -10.34
CA PRO A 22 12.31 2.33 -10.44
C PRO A 22 11.55 0.99 -10.36
N PRO A 23 11.89 0.00 -11.19
CA PRO A 23 11.31 -1.35 -11.07
C PRO A 23 11.50 -1.87 -9.63
N GLY A 24 10.40 -2.26 -8.99
CA GLY A 24 10.34 -2.65 -7.57
C GLY A 24 9.68 -1.63 -6.64
N THR A 25 9.59 -0.35 -7.03
CA THR A 25 8.96 0.69 -6.19
C THR A 25 7.45 0.46 -6.05
N HIS A 26 6.80 -0.04 -7.10
CA HIS A 26 5.36 -0.30 -7.10
C HIS A 26 4.99 -1.45 -6.15
N GLU A 27 5.83 -2.48 -6.04
CA GLU A 27 5.65 -3.58 -5.08
C GLU A 27 5.89 -3.11 -3.65
N ALA A 28 6.95 -2.33 -3.43
CA ALA A 28 7.23 -1.71 -2.13
C ALA A 28 6.08 -0.82 -1.66
N LEU A 29 5.49 0.00 -2.56
CA LEU A 29 4.31 0.83 -2.26
C LEU A 29 3.08 -0.01 -1.92
N ARG A 30 2.85 -1.13 -2.61
CA ARG A 30 1.74 -2.06 -2.29
C ARG A 30 1.91 -2.69 -0.91
N PHE A 31 3.11 -3.12 -0.56
CA PHE A 31 3.41 -3.66 0.78
C PHE A 31 3.31 -2.60 1.87
N ALA A 32 3.80 -1.38 1.63
CA ALA A 32 3.67 -0.27 2.56
C ALA A 32 2.18 0.10 2.79
N GLY A 33 1.38 0.14 1.73
CA GLY A 33 -0.06 0.35 1.81
C GLY A 33 -0.77 -0.77 2.59
N ALA A 34 -0.40 -2.02 2.34
CA ALA A 34 -0.95 -3.17 3.07
C ALA A 34 -0.61 -3.10 4.58
N GLY A 35 0.59 -2.68 4.93
CA GLY A 35 1.01 -2.46 6.31
C GLY A 35 0.25 -1.31 6.99
N MET A 36 0.03 -0.21 6.28
CA MET A 36 -0.80 0.91 6.74
C MET A 36 -2.25 0.48 6.99
N GLU A 37 -2.84 -0.32 6.11
CA GLU A 37 -4.19 -0.86 6.31
C GLU A 37 -4.27 -1.81 7.52
N LEU A 38 -3.26 -2.66 7.71
CA LEU A 38 -3.15 -3.56 8.87
C LEU A 38 -3.03 -2.76 10.18
N GLY A 39 -2.11 -1.79 10.23
CA GLY A 39 -1.95 -0.94 11.40
C GLY A 39 -3.21 -0.13 11.70
N GLY A 40 -3.84 0.40 10.65
CA GLY A 40 -5.10 1.12 10.75
C GLY A 40 -6.25 0.26 11.28
N SER A 41 -6.40 -0.99 10.81
CA SER A 41 -7.46 -1.89 11.29
C SER A 41 -7.26 -2.29 12.75
N ALA A 42 -6.01 -2.55 13.16
CA ALA A 42 -5.68 -2.87 14.54
C ALA A 42 -5.99 -1.69 15.47
N ILE A 43 -5.56 -0.48 15.11
CA ILE A 43 -5.83 0.74 15.89
C ILE A 43 -7.34 1.02 15.94
N ALA A 44 -8.05 0.93 14.82
CA ALA A 44 -9.49 1.18 14.77
C ALA A 44 -10.26 0.22 15.68
N CYS A 45 -9.99 -1.09 15.61
CA CYS A 45 -10.66 -2.05 16.49
C CYS A 45 -10.23 -1.90 17.96
N ALA A 46 -8.97 -1.55 18.23
CA ALA A 46 -8.51 -1.27 19.60
C ALA A 46 -9.24 -0.03 20.18
N VAL A 47 -9.40 1.03 19.40
CA VAL A 47 -10.16 2.23 19.80
C VAL A 47 -11.63 1.91 20.06
N ILE A 48 -12.25 1.07 19.22
CA ILE A 48 -13.63 0.60 19.43
C ILE A 48 -13.72 -0.23 20.72
N GLY A 49 -12.79 -1.17 20.94
CA GLY A 49 -12.74 -1.97 22.16
C GLY A 49 -12.53 -1.11 23.42
N TYR A 50 -11.69 -0.07 23.33
CA TYR A 50 -11.48 0.89 24.41
C TYR A 50 -12.72 1.72 24.71
N ALA A 51 -13.45 2.16 23.68
CA ALA A 51 -14.71 2.87 23.87
C ALA A 51 -15.76 1.98 24.57
N ILE A 52 -15.79 0.69 24.23
CA ILE A 52 -16.68 -0.30 24.86
C ILE A 52 -16.29 -0.55 26.33
N ASP A 53 -15.01 -0.77 26.64
CA ASP A 53 -14.52 -0.91 28.03
C ASP A 53 -14.89 0.33 28.87
N ARG A 54 -14.72 1.52 28.29
CA ARG A 54 -15.04 2.78 28.96
C ARG A 54 -16.54 2.94 29.22
N TYR A 55 -17.39 2.47 28.32
CA TYR A 55 -18.84 2.50 28.48
C TYR A 55 -19.33 1.51 29.54
N LEU A 56 -18.70 0.34 29.65
CA LEU A 56 -19.06 -0.71 30.61
C LEU A 56 -18.48 -0.47 32.02
N GLN A 57 -17.72 0.61 32.24
CA GLN A 57 -16.97 0.88 33.48
C GLN A 57 -16.13 -0.32 33.94
N ASN A 58 -15.66 -1.11 32.98
CA ASN A 58 -14.97 -2.36 33.25
C ASN A 58 -13.54 -2.01 33.70
N GLU A 59 -13.16 -2.30 34.95
CA GLU A 59 -11.79 -2.02 35.43
C GLU A 59 -10.73 -2.86 34.70
N THR A 60 -11.16 -3.95 34.08
CA THR A 60 -10.32 -4.84 33.28
C THR A 60 -10.53 -4.55 31.79
N MET A 61 -9.44 -4.17 31.11
CA MET A 61 -9.40 -3.77 29.69
C MET A 61 -9.56 -4.94 28.70
N ILE A 62 -10.53 -5.82 28.94
CA ILE A 62 -10.69 -7.08 28.19
C ILE A 62 -11.28 -6.80 26.80
N ALA A 63 -12.23 -5.88 26.68
CA ALA A 63 -12.84 -5.55 25.39
C ALA A 63 -11.81 -4.89 24.45
N THR A 64 -10.93 -4.05 25.01
CA THR A 64 -9.80 -3.46 24.26
C THR A 64 -8.85 -4.53 23.76
N ALA A 65 -8.46 -5.49 24.61
CA ALA A 65 -7.55 -6.58 24.23
C ALA A 65 -8.15 -7.47 23.13
N LEU A 66 -9.43 -7.85 23.26
CA LEU A 66 -10.13 -8.63 22.24
C LEU A 66 -10.27 -7.85 20.93
N GLY A 67 -10.63 -6.56 21.01
CA GLY A 67 -10.72 -5.67 19.86
C GLY A 67 -9.38 -5.55 19.12
N ALA A 68 -8.28 -5.35 19.85
CA ALA A 68 -6.94 -5.29 19.26
C ALA A 68 -6.54 -6.60 18.58
N ILE A 69 -6.78 -7.76 19.22
CA ILE A 69 -6.47 -9.08 18.64
C ILE A 69 -7.30 -9.34 17.38
N LEU A 70 -8.60 -9.05 17.41
CA LEU A 70 -9.49 -9.22 16.25
C LEU A 70 -9.10 -8.28 15.10
N GLY A 71 -8.84 -7.01 15.38
CA GLY A 71 -8.42 -6.03 14.38
C GLY A 71 -7.06 -6.34 13.76
N PHE A 72 -6.14 -6.86 14.58
CA PHE A 72 -4.84 -7.31 14.12
C PHE A 72 -4.95 -8.59 13.28
N ALA A 73 -5.71 -9.59 13.71
CA ALA A 73 -5.92 -10.83 12.97
C ALA A 73 -6.57 -10.58 11.59
N GLY A 74 -7.58 -9.72 11.54
CA GLY A 74 -8.22 -9.30 10.28
C GLY A 74 -7.26 -8.56 9.35
N GLY A 75 -6.46 -7.64 9.89
CA GLY A 75 -5.44 -6.91 9.14
C GLY A 75 -4.34 -7.83 8.60
N LEU A 76 -3.85 -8.77 9.42
CA LEU A 76 -2.88 -9.79 9.04
C LEU A 76 -3.40 -10.69 7.91
N PHE A 77 -4.65 -11.15 7.98
CA PHE A 77 -5.23 -11.98 6.94
C PHE A 77 -5.21 -11.27 5.57
N ARG A 78 -5.58 -9.97 5.55
CA ARG A 78 -5.53 -9.16 4.33
C ARG A 78 -4.11 -8.95 3.83
N PHE A 79 -3.17 -8.66 4.75
CA PHE A 79 -1.74 -8.50 4.41
C PHE A 79 -1.14 -9.76 3.80
N ILE A 80 -1.36 -10.93 4.41
CA ILE A 80 -0.88 -12.23 3.92
C ILE A 80 -1.48 -12.53 2.54
N ARG A 81 -2.77 -12.26 2.32
CA ARG A 81 -3.39 -12.44 1.00
C ARG A 81 -2.74 -11.56 -0.06
N LEU A 82 -2.41 -10.31 0.26
CA LEU A 82 -1.74 -9.40 -0.67
C LEU A 82 -0.33 -9.88 -0.99
N ALA A 83 0.41 -10.34 0.03
CA ALA A 83 1.75 -10.87 -0.12
C ALA A 83 1.77 -12.13 -1.00
N LEU A 84 0.87 -13.08 -0.73
CA LEU A 84 0.73 -14.30 -1.51
C LEU A 84 0.32 -14.03 -2.96
N ALA A 85 -0.53 -13.02 -3.20
CA ALA A 85 -0.89 -12.60 -4.55
C ALA A 85 0.33 -12.06 -5.31
N ALA A 86 1.12 -11.19 -4.67
CA ALA A 86 2.34 -10.65 -5.26
C ALA A 86 3.37 -11.75 -5.60
N SER A 87 3.59 -12.71 -4.70
CA SER A 87 4.51 -13.83 -4.96
C SER A 87 4.07 -14.74 -6.11
N ARG A 88 2.76 -14.86 -6.35
CA ARG A 88 2.22 -15.70 -7.42
C ARG A 88 2.40 -15.07 -8.81
N ASP A 89 2.31 -13.74 -8.89
CA ASP A 89 2.54 -12.99 -10.12
C ASP A 89 4.01 -13.06 -10.56
N SER A 90 4.96 -12.95 -9.62
CA SER A 90 6.39 -13.08 -9.91
C SER A 90 6.77 -14.45 -10.49
N ASN A 91 6.20 -15.54 -9.96
CA ASN A 91 6.47 -16.91 -10.46
C ASN A 91 5.87 -17.18 -11.86
N ARG A 92 4.91 -16.37 -12.31
CA ARG A 92 4.28 -16.52 -13.62
C ARG A 92 4.96 -15.67 -14.70
N ALA A 93 5.66 -14.61 -14.31
CA ALA A 93 6.47 -13.80 -15.23
C ALA A 93 7.77 -14.51 -15.67
N ASP A 94 8.20 -15.53 -14.92
CA ASP A 94 9.46 -16.27 -15.13
C ASP A 94 9.28 -17.57 -15.94
N LYS A 95 8.10 -17.80 -16.53
CA LYS A 95 7.75 -18.96 -17.38
C LYS A 95 7.25 -18.52 -18.75
#